data_AF-A0AA38TZ91-F1
#
_entry.id   AF-A0AA38TZ91-F1
#
_cell.length_a   1.000
_cell.length_b   1.000
_cell.length_c   1.000
_cell.angle_alpha   90.00
_cell.angle_beta   90.00
_cell.angle_gamma   90.00
#
_symmetry.space_group_name_H-M   'P 1'
#
loop_
_entity.id
_entity.type
_entity.pdbx_description
1 polymer ?
#
loop_
_entity_poly.entity_id
_entity_poly.type
_entity_poly.pdbx_seq_one_letter_code
_entity_poly.pdbx_strand_id
1 'polypeptide(L)'
;MSAQAVMTYILMLAAAGESAMSQNKDLPTVLLFTMRVHYDWLNQYDQLPTAAENHIVDVSPIYDDWLFAESKSRTAMLYFVFGLFFNLEFGLPCDRNFDYLHAQVHLPAAKTLWEAIDESAWREEYGIVDEAEGEILKYGDLKWFNKQDSSLAEKGLEPNERQSLAQRIRRWQEDMDEFGMLVSLSSTME
;
A
#
# COMPACT_ATOMS: atom_id res chain seq x y z
N MET A 1 -11.60 1.18 -10.31
CA MET A 1 -12.07 -0.03 -11.03
C MET A 1 -11.22 -0.41 -12.24
N SER A 2 -10.94 0.49 -13.21
CA SER A 2 -10.11 0.13 -14.38
C SER A 2 -8.66 -0.25 -14.01
N ALA A 3 -8.05 0.46 -13.06
CA ALA A 3 -6.71 0.15 -12.55
C ALA A 3 -6.60 -1.26 -11.95
N GLN A 4 -7.57 -1.63 -11.11
CA GLN A 4 -7.65 -2.98 -10.52
C GLN A 4 -7.79 -4.05 -11.61
N ALA A 5 -8.67 -3.85 -12.59
CA ALA A 5 -8.86 -4.80 -13.69
C ALA A 5 -7.58 -4.97 -14.53
N VAL A 6 -6.87 -3.87 -14.83
CA VAL A 6 -5.58 -3.90 -15.53
C VAL A 6 -4.55 -4.69 -14.70
N MET A 7 -4.47 -4.46 -13.39
CA MET A 7 -3.58 -5.22 -12.50
C MET A 7 -3.91 -6.70 -12.45
N THR A 8 -5.18 -7.06 -12.30
CA THR A 8 -5.59 -8.47 -12.30
C THR A 8 -5.20 -9.14 -13.61
N TYR A 9 -5.36 -8.45 -14.74
CA TYR A 9 -4.98 -8.99 -16.03
C TYR A 9 -3.45 -9.17 -16.16
N ILE A 10 -2.65 -8.19 -15.70
CA ILE A 10 -1.18 -8.32 -15.67
C ILE A 10 -0.75 -9.51 -14.80
N LEU A 11 -1.37 -9.68 -13.63
CA LEU A 11 -1.16 -10.83 -12.73
C LEU A 11 -1.48 -12.16 -13.41
N MET A 12 -2.64 -12.26 -14.07
CA MET A 12 -3.02 -13.46 -14.82
C MET A 12 -2.03 -13.76 -15.95
N LEU A 13 -1.57 -12.74 -16.67
CA LEU A 13 -0.60 -12.89 -17.74
C LEU A 13 0.76 -13.38 -17.22
N ALA A 14 1.22 -12.85 -16.09
CA ALA A 14 2.44 -13.30 -15.42
C ALA A 14 2.32 -14.76 -14.96
N ALA A 15 1.17 -15.15 -14.39
CA ALA A 15 0.90 -16.52 -13.96
C ALA A 15 0.83 -17.53 -15.12
N ALA A 16 0.40 -17.09 -16.32
CA ALA A 16 0.30 -17.94 -17.51
C ALA A 16 1.67 -18.24 -18.18
N GLY A 17 2.73 -17.52 -17.81
CA GLY A 17 4.11 -17.77 -18.26
C GLY A 17 4.44 -17.25 -19.67
N GLU A 18 5.66 -17.57 -20.13
CA GLU A 18 6.27 -17.01 -21.35
C GLU A 18 5.46 -17.26 -22.64
N SER A 19 4.70 -18.35 -22.70
CA SER A 19 3.88 -18.71 -23.87
C SER A 19 2.71 -17.76 -24.09
N ALA A 20 2.12 -17.21 -23.02
CA ALA A 20 1.04 -16.21 -23.11
C ALA A 20 1.59 -14.81 -23.41
N MET A 21 2.76 -14.45 -22.85
CA MET A 21 3.40 -13.17 -23.11
C MET A 21 3.96 -13.04 -24.53
N SER A 22 4.40 -14.14 -25.13
CA SER A 22 4.97 -14.15 -26.49
C SER A 22 3.93 -14.08 -27.62
N GLN A 23 2.67 -14.42 -27.34
CA GLN A 23 1.57 -14.37 -28.33
C GLN A 23 1.13 -12.94 -28.65
N ASN A 24 1.25 -12.01 -27.70
CA ASN A 24 0.96 -10.59 -27.91
C ASN A 24 2.10 -9.76 -27.32
N LYS A 25 3.13 -9.50 -28.11
CA LYS A 25 4.34 -8.80 -27.63
C LYS A 25 4.09 -7.37 -27.16
N ASP A 26 3.08 -6.70 -27.72
CA ASP A 26 2.78 -5.29 -27.42
C ASP A 26 1.77 -5.13 -26.26
N LEU A 27 0.98 -6.16 -25.97
CA LEU A 27 -0.08 -6.10 -24.97
C LEU A 27 0.44 -5.92 -23.52
N PRO A 28 1.46 -6.67 -23.04
CA PRO A 28 2.04 -6.43 -21.72
C PRO A 28 2.53 -4.98 -21.58
N THR A 29 3.19 -4.46 -22.61
CA THR A 29 3.70 -3.08 -22.61
C THR A 29 2.56 -2.06 -22.54
N VAL A 30 1.52 -2.20 -23.36
CA VAL A 30 0.35 -1.29 -23.33
C VAL A 30 -0.38 -1.32 -21.99
N LEU A 31 -0.48 -2.50 -21.37
CA LEU A 31 -1.10 -2.63 -20.05
C LEU A 31 -0.26 -1.97 -18.96
N LEU A 32 1.07 -2.11 -19.01
CA LEU A 32 1.97 -1.41 -18.11
C LEU A 32 1.88 0.11 -18.29
N PHE A 33 1.79 0.62 -19.52
CA PHE A 33 1.55 2.05 -19.79
C PHE A 33 0.19 2.51 -19.25
N THR A 34 -0.86 1.73 -19.43
CA THR A 34 -2.20 2.05 -18.94
C THR A 34 -2.21 2.05 -17.40
N MET A 35 -1.51 1.10 -16.79
CA MET A 35 -1.35 1.03 -15.34
C MET A 35 -0.57 2.23 -14.81
N ARG A 36 0.50 2.65 -15.50
CA ARG A 36 1.24 3.88 -15.18
C ARG A 36 0.33 5.10 -15.20
N VAL A 37 -0.46 5.29 -16.25
CA VAL A 37 -1.40 6.42 -16.32
C VAL A 37 -2.37 6.36 -15.15
N HIS A 38 -2.92 5.20 -14.85
CA HIS A 38 -3.76 5.05 -13.67
C HIS A 38 -3.03 5.40 -12.38
N TYR A 39 -1.79 4.97 -12.20
CA TYR A 39 -0.99 5.30 -11.04
C TYR A 39 -0.72 6.80 -10.92
N ASP A 40 -0.33 7.47 -12.00
CA ASP A 40 -0.15 8.93 -12.03
C ASP A 40 -1.43 9.66 -11.61
N TRP A 41 -2.60 9.17 -12.06
CA TRP A 41 -3.91 9.69 -11.64
C TRP A 41 -4.21 9.41 -10.18
N LEU A 42 -3.92 8.21 -9.68
CA LEU A 42 -4.10 7.85 -8.28
C LEU A 42 -3.24 8.76 -7.39
N ASN A 43 -2.01 9.06 -7.81
CA ASN A 43 -1.04 9.88 -7.09
C ASN A 43 -1.37 11.38 -7.14
N GLN A 44 -1.90 11.88 -8.26
CA GLN A 44 -2.31 13.29 -8.38
C GLN A 44 -3.56 13.64 -7.55
N TYR A 45 -4.37 12.64 -7.20
CA TYR A 45 -5.63 12.82 -6.47
C TYR A 45 -5.53 12.60 -4.95
N ASP A 46 -4.33 12.43 -4.38
CA ASP A 46 -4.15 12.39 -2.92
C ASP A 46 -4.09 13.81 -2.32
N GLN A 47 -5.28 14.38 -2.20
CA GLN A 47 -5.72 15.12 -1.01
C GLN A 47 -7.09 14.60 -0.52
N LEU A 48 -7.53 13.43 -1.00
CA LEU A 48 -8.72 12.81 -0.41
C LEU A 48 -8.27 12.09 0.85
N PRO A 49 -8.78 12.50 2.02
CA PRO A 49 -8.37 11.91 3.27
C PRO A 49 -8.72 10.43 3.23
N THR A 50 -7.69 9.59 3.23
CA THR A 50 -7.85 8.25 3.80
C THR A 50 -8.38 8.44 5.22
N ALA A 51 -9.15 7.51 5.79
CA ALA A 51 -9.75 7.73 7.12
C ALA A 51 -8.72 8.15 8.20
N ALA A 52 -7.47 7.75 7.98
CA ALA A 52 -6.23 8.32 8.48
C ALA A 52 -6.14 9.87 8.62
N GLU A 53 -6.44 10.64 7.58
CA GLU A 53 -6.40 12.11 7.58
C GLU A 53 -7.74 12.72 8.04
N ASN A 54 -8.82 11.93 8.10
CA ASN A 54 -10.08 12.36 8.71
C ASN A 54 -9.98 12.54 10.23
N HIS A 55 -8.88 12.15 10.89
CA HIS A 55 -8.62 12.59 12.28
C HIS A 55 -8.43 14.10 12.41
N ILE A 56 -8.15 14.82 11.31
CA ILE A 56 -7.94 16.29 11.33
C ILE A 56 -9.28 17.04 11.20
N VAL A 57 -10.31 16.39 10.65
CA VAL A 57 -11.64 16.98 10.43
C VAL A 57 -12.64 16.09 11.15
N ASP A 58 -13.18 16.55 12.28
CA ASP A 58 -14.11 15.89 13.22
C ASP A 58 -15.41 15.34 12.56
N VAL A 59 -15.24 14.47 11.57
CA VAL A 59 -16.25 13.87 10.70
C VAL A 59 -15.89 12.40 10.64
N SER A 60 -16.71 11.59 11.31
CA SER A 60 -16.58 10.14 11.25
C SER A 60 -16.56 9.70 9.77
N PRO A 61 -15.55 8.91 9.35
CA PRO A 61 -15.45 8.50 7.97
C PRO A 61 -16.70 7.73 7.54
N ILE A 62 -17.20 8.01 6.34
CA ILE A 62 -18.28 7.25 5.72
C ILE A 62 -17.66 5.95 5.21
N TYR A 63 -18.27 4.80 5.54
CA TYR A 63 -17.74 3.48 5.21
C TYR A 63 -17.37 3.33 3.72
N ASP A 64 -18.24 3.80 2.82
CA ASP A 64 -18.00 3.73 1.37
C ASP A 64 -16.76 4.55 0.93
N ASP A 65 -16.56 5.74 1.51
CA ASP A 65 -15.42 6.59 1.21
C ASP A 65 -14.12 5.97 1.74
N TRP A 66 -14.16 5.39 2.94
CA TRP A 66 -13.04 4.64 3.49
C TRP A 66 -12.71 3.43 2.62
N LEU A 67 -13.70 2.61 2.26
CA LEU A 67 -13.52 1.41 1.46
C LEU A 67 -12.91 1.75 0.10
N PHE A 68 -13.36 2.85 -0.51
CA PHE A 68 -12.79 3.34 -1.76
C PHE A 68 -11.34 3.80 -1.58
N ALA A 69 -11.05 4.57 -0.53
CA ALA A 69 -9.70 5.06 -0.25
C ALA A 69 -8.71 3.92 0.08
N GLU A 70 -9.15 2.94 0.87
CA GLU A 70 -8.36 1.75 1.20
C GLU A 70 -8.11 0.89 -0.05
N SER A 71 -9.14 0.67 -0.88
CA SER A 71 -9.00 -0.03 -2.16
C SER A 71 -8.01 0.67 -3.10
N LYS A 72 -8.04 2.01 -3.11
CA LYS A 72 -7.13 2.87 -3.87
C LYS A 72 -5.69 2.68 -3.39
N SER A 73 -5.48 2.77 -2.07
CA SER A 73 -4.18 2.60 -1.40
C SER A 73 -3.58 1.22 -1.68
N ARG A 74 -4.36 0.15 -1.49
CA ARG A 74 -3.94 -1.24 -1.77
C ARG A 74 -3.56 -1.44 -3.24
N THR A 75 -4.29 -0.82 -4.17
CA THR A 75 -3.96 -0.88 -5.61
C THR A 75 -2.64 -0.15 -5.92
N ALA A 76 -2.42 1.02 -5.32
CA ALA A 76 -1.19 1.79 -5.48
C ALA A 76 0.03 1.06 -4.88
N MET A 77 -0.14 0.50 -3.69
CA MET A 77 0.87 -0.32 -3.02
C MET A 77 1.22 -1.57 -3.84
N LEU A 78 0.23 -2.23 -4.44
CA LEU A 78 0.47 -3.37 -5.32
C LEU A 78 1.34 -2.98 -6.52
N TYR A 79 1.07 -1.84 -7.17
CA TYR A 79 1.92 -1.35 -8.27
C TYR A 79 3.37 -1.15 -7.83
N PHE A 80 3.57 -0.56 -6.65
CA PHE A 80 4.89 -0.38 -6.08
C PHE A 80 5.58 -1.73 -5.81
N VAL A 81 4.89 -2.67 -5.18
CA VAL A 81 5.40 -4.04 -4.94
C VAL A 81 5.81 -4.69 -6.26
N PHE A 82 4.99 -4.55 -7.30
CA PHE A 82 5.33 -5.02 -8.65
C PHE A 82 6.63 -4.43 -9.19
N GLY A 83 6.85 -3.12 -8.98
CA GLY A 83 8.10 -2.46 -9.35
C GLY A 83 9.34 -2.98 -8.59
N LEU A 84 9.17 -3.52 -7.37
CA LEU A 84 10.28 -4.13 -6.63
C LEU A 84 10.65 -5.52 -7.16
N PHE A 85 9.65 -6.33 -7.53
CA PHE A 85 9.87 -7.73 -7.93
C PHE A 85 10.19 -7.91 -9.41
N PHE A 86 9.70 -7.00 -10.26
CA PHE A 86 9.87 -7.08 -11.69
C PHE A 86 10.70 -5.89 -12.14
N ASN A 87 11.74 -6.14 -12.93
CA ASN A 87 12.40 -5.04 -13.63
C ASN A 87 11.43 -4.51 -14.71
N LEU A 88 10.67 -3.46 -14.34
CA LEU A 88 9.73 -2.78 -15.22
C LEU A 88 10.44 -1.80 -16.19
N GLU A 89 11.78 -1.80 -16.26
CA GLU A 89 12.59 -1.08 -17.25
C GLU A 89 12.45 -1.66 -18.68
N PHE A 90 11.24 -1.96 -19.13
CA PHE A 90 10.91 -1.91 -20.54
C PHE A 90 10.83 -0.43 -20.97
N GLY A 91 11.96 0.29 -20.92
CA GLY A 91 12.09 1.67 -21.39
C GLY A 91 11.29 2.74 -20.61
N LEU A 92 10.73 2.39 -19.44
CA LEU A 92 10.00 3.31 -18.58
C LEU A 92 10.94 3.84 -17.49
N PRO A 93 11.13 5.17 -17.35
CA PRO A 93 11.82 5.70 -16.18
C PRO A 93 10.93 5.44 -14.97
N CYS A 94 11.37 4.54 -14.11
CA CYS A 94 10.75 4.15 -12.84
C CYS A 94 11.19 5.04 -11.67
N ASP A 95 12.18 5.91 -11.89
CA ASP A 95 12.73 6.83 -10.89
C ASP A 95 12.63 8.29 -11.36
N ARG A 96 11.43 8.86 -11.37
CA ARG A 96 11.19 10.29 -11.56
C ARG A 96 10.95 10.97 -10.23
N ASN A 97 11.29 12.25 -10.13
CA ASN A 97 11.06 13.10 -8.96
C ASN A 97 9.57 13.25 -8.52
N PHE A 98 8.63 12.68 -9.29
CA PHE A 98 7.18 12.65 -9.02
C PHE A 98 6.64 11.23 -8.79
N ASP A 99 7.50 10.21 -8.88
CA ASP A 99 7.10 8.86 -8.52
C ASP A 99 6.87 8.84 -7.00
N TYR A 100 5.77 8.20 -6.61
CA TYR A 100 5.21 8.22 -5.26
C TYR A 100 6.33 8.08 -4.22
N LEU A 101 6.34 8.94 -3.20
CA LEU A 101 7.26 8.79 -2.07
C LEU A 101 6.87 7.51 -1.34
N HIS A 102 7.43 6.35 -1.75
CA HIS A 102 6.99 5.05 -1.29
C HIS A 102 7.07 4.92 0.24
N ALA A 103 8.02 5.63 0.86
CA ALA A 103 8.13 5.73 2.30
C ALA A 103 6.91 6.37 3.00
N GLN A 104 6.08 7.12 2.28
CA GLN A 104 4.88 7.81 2.76
C GLN A 104 3.58 7.06 2.46
N VAL A 105 3.61 5.93 1.73
CA VAL A 105 2.39 5.13 1.50
C VAL A 105 1.90 4.62 2.86
N HIS A 106 0.62 4.81 3.18
CA HIS A 106 0.01 4.18 4.35
C HIS A 106 0.04 2.65 4.20
N LEU A 107 0.35 1.94 5.29
CA LEU A 107 0.19 0.50 5.32
C LEU A 107 -1.30 0.16 5.14
N PRO A 108 -1.61 -0.97 4.49
CA PRO A 108 -2.99 -1.40 4.34
C PRO A 108 -3.62 -1.63 5.71
N ALA A 109 -4.92 -1.41 5.79
CA ALA A 109 -5.72 -1.69 6.98
C ALA A 109 -5.52 -3.14 7.45
N ALA A 110 -5.68 -3.34 8.76
CA ALA A 110 -5.70 -4.66 9.37
C ALA A 110 -6.84 -5.53 8.79
N LYS A 111 -6.69 -6.84 8.88
CA LYS A 111 -7.59 -7.84 8.33
C LYS A 111 -9.01 -7.68 8.86
N THR A 112 -9.16 -7.56 10.18
CA THR A 112 -10.46 -7.33 10.84
C THR A 112 -11.22 -6.15 10.24
N LEU A 113 -10.51 -5.03 10.01
CA LEU A 113 -11.08 -3.83 9.44
C LEU A 113 -11.40 -3.98 7.94
N TRP A 114 -10.53 -4.63 7.17
CA TRP A 114 -10.71 -4.85 5.73
C TRP A 114 -11.81 -5.86 5.41
N GLU A 115 -11.92 -6.93 6.19
CA GLU A 115 -12.89 -8.01 5.99
C GLU A 115 -14.24 -7.76 6.66
N ALA A 116 -14.43 -6.57 7.24
CA ALA A 116 -15.71 -6.18 7.83
C ALA A 116 -16.84 -6.29 6.79
N ILE A 117 -17.83 -7.13 7.10
CA ILE A 117 -18.90 -7.52 6.18
C ILE A 117 -19.91 -6.40 5.89
N ASP A 118 -20.01 -5.43 6.79
CA ASP A 118 -20.91 -4.29 6.70
C ASP A 118 -20.35 -3.08 7.47
N GLU A 119 -21.01 -1.93 7.31
CA GLU A 119 -20.63 -0.69 7.99
C GLU A 119 -20.66 -0.81 9.52
N SER A 120 -21.54 -1.63 10.09
CA SER A 120 -21.65 -1.79 11.54
C SER A 120 -20.42 -2.49 12.10
N ALA A 121 -20.06 -3.63 11.51
CA ALA A 121 -18.85 -4.38 11.86
C ALA A 121 -17.60 -3.52 11.63
N TRP A 122 -17.56 -2.77 10.52
CA TRP A 122 -16.44 -1.87 10.24
C TRP A 122 -16.32 -0.77 11.30
N ARG A 123 -17.42 -0.16 11.72
CA ARG A 123 -17.41 0.94 12.69
C ARG A 123 -16.95 0.49 14.09
N GLU A 124 -17.28 -0.74 14.48
CA GLU A 124 -16.79 -1.34 15.72
C GLU A 124 -15.27 -1.52 15.68
N GLU A 125 -14.75 -2.14 14.62
CA GLU A 125 -13.30 -2.34 14.44
C GLU A 125 -12.56 -1.00 14.24
N TYR A 126 -13.14 -0.07 13.49
CA TYR A 126 -12.57 1.26 13.26
C TYR A 126 -12.45 2.03 14.58
N GLY A 127 -13.46 1.97 15.45
CA GLY A 127 -13.42 2.58 16.78
C GLY A 127 -12.31 2.01 17.67
N ILE A 128 -12.08 0.69 17.63
CA ILE A 128 -10.99 0.04 18.36
C ILE A 128 -9.61 0.50 17.85
N VAL A 129 -9.48 0.73 16.54
CA VAL A 129 -8.26 1.22 15.90
C VAL A 129 -8.02 2.70 16.21
N ASP A 130 -9.07 3.52 16.19
CA ASP A 130 -9.03 4.96 16.52
C ASP A 130 -8.63 5.18 18.00
N GLU A 131 -9.25 4.45 18.92
CA GLU A 131 -8.96 4.52 20.36
C GLU A 131 -7.55 4.01 20.72
N ALA A 132 -6.91 3.24 19.84
CA ALA A 132 -5.59 2.62 20.09
C ALA A 132 -4.39 3.56 19.85
N GLU A 133 -4.62 4.84 19.53
CA GLU A 133 -3.66 5.95 19.43
C GLU A 133 -2.36 5.67 18.65
N GLY A 134 -2.26 6.23 17.44
CA GLY A 134 -0.97 6.56 16.82
C GLY A 134 -1.04 6.95 15.34
N GLU A 135 -0.11 7.81 14.91
CA GLU A 135 0.05 8.26 13.51
C GLU A 135 0.12 7.07 12.55
N ILE A 136 -0.81 6.97 11.59
CA ILE A 136 -0.94 5.88 10.61
C ILE A 136 0.41 5.37 10.12
N LEU A 137 0.59 4.06 10.26
CA LEU A 137 1.84 3.40 9.87
C LEU A 137 2.06 3.58 8.37
N LYS A 138 3.27 3.95 8.01
CA LYS A 138 3.70 4.10 6.62
C LYS A 138 4.63 2.96 6.22
N TYR A 139 4.75 2.71 4.93
CA TYR A 139 5.69 1.72 4.41
C TYR A 139 7.16 2.05 4.77
N GLY A 140 7.50 3.33 4.91
CA GLY A 140 8.79 3.76 5.42
C GLY A 140 9.06 3.33 6.87
N ASP A 141 8.02 3.28 7.72
CA ASP A 141 8.13 2.79 9.09
C ASP A 141 8.41 1.29 9.13
N LEU A 142 7.76 0.54 8.24
CA LEU A 142 7.95 -0.89 8.10
C LEU A 142 9.35 -1.22 7.57
N LYS A 143 9.83 -0.49 6.55
CA LYS A 143 11.22 -0.60 6.07
C LYS A 143 12.22 -0.28 7.18
N TRP A 144 11.98 0.77 7.97
CA TRP A 144 12.83 1.12 9.11
C TRP A 144 12.86 0.00 10.15
N PHE A 145 11.71 -0.56 10.50
CA PHE A 145 11.59 -1.65 11.48
C PHE A 145 12.33 -2.92 11.02
N ASN A 146 12.22 -3.27 9.73
CA ASN A 146 12.85 -4.47 9.19
C ASN A 146 14.36 -4.31 8.90
N LYS A 147 14.83 -3.09 8.63
CA LYS A 147 16.27 -2.78 8.44
C LYS A 147 17.04 -2.54 9.74
N GLN A 148 16.47 -2.87 10.91
CA GLN A 148 17.16 -2.78 12.21
C GLN A 148 18.33 -3.78 12.39
N ASP A 149 18.88 -4.30 11.30
CA ASP A 149 20.27 -4.73 11.25
C ASP A 149 21.09 -3.75 10.40
N SER A 150 21.65 -2.74 11.09
CA SER A 150 22.87 -2.02 10.71
C SER A 150 22.87 -1.23 9.38
N SER A 151 22.56 0.08 9.39
CA SER A 151 23.32 1.17 8.67
C SER A 151 22.55 2.37 8.10
N LEU A 152 21.24 2.59 8.32
CA LEU A 152 20.58 3.78 7.77
C LEU A 152 19.89 4.64 8.85
N ALA A 153 20.52 5.80 9.08
CA ALA A 153 20.03 7.04 9.67
C ALA A 153 18.84 6.90 10.63
N GLU A 154 19.16 6.94 11.94
CA GLU A 154 18.18 7.10 13.00
C GLU A 154 17.22 8.23 12.63
N LYS A 155 15.92 7.90 12.59
CA LYS A 155 14.81 8.79 12.24
C LYS A 155 14.65 10.00 13.20
N GLY A 156 15.66 10.30 14.02
CA GLY A 156 15.62 11.27 15.12
C GLY A 156 14.67 10.90 16.25
N LEU A 157 14.03 9.72 16.18
CA LEU A 157 13.01 9.30 17.14
C LEU A 157 13.62 9.00 18.51
N GLU A 158 12.96 9.47 19.55
CA GLU A 158 13.29 9.18 20.93
C GLU A 158 13.07 7.68 21.23
N PRO A 159 13.78 7.08 22.21
CA PRO A 159 13.67 5.65 22.51
C PRO A 159 12.23 5.16 22.76
N ASN A 160 11.41 5.98 23.41
CA ASN A 160 10.00 5.66 23.70
C ASN A 160 9.16 5.65 22.41
N GLU A 161 9.42 6.58 21.49
CA GLU A 161 8.71 6.65 20.20
C GLU A 161 9.08 5.46 19.32
N ARG A 162 10.36 5.03 19.34
CA ARG A 162 10.81 3.81 18.65
C ARG A 162 10.10 2.57 19.19
N GLN A 163 9.97 2.46 20.52
CA GLN A 163 9.27 1.33 21.15
C GLN A 163 7.78 1.33 20.81
N SER A 164 7.13 2.50 20.85
CA SER A 164 5.73 2.66 20.46
C SER A 164 5.52 2.28 18.99
N LEU A 165 6.35 2.78 18.08
CA LEU A 165 6.29 2.44 16.66
C LEU A 165 6.47 0.94 16.44
N ALA A 166 7.46 0.32 17.09
CA ALA A 166 7.70 -1.12 17.01
C ALA A 166 6.50 -1.93 17.51
N GLN A 167 5.85 -1.51 18.60
CA GLN A 167 4.65 -2.17 19.11
C GLN A 167 3.48 -2.06 18.14
N ARG A 168 3.28 -0.88 17.53
CA ARG A 168 2.23 -0.65 16.55
C ARG A 168 2.44 -1.48 15.28
N ILE A 169 3.67 -1.57 14.80
CA ILE A 169 4.02 -2.43 13.66
C ILE A 169 3.75 -3.91 13.98
N ARG A 170 4.13 -4.38 15.17
CA ARG A 170 3.86 -5.77 15.59
C ARG A 170 2.36 -6.05 15.66
N ARG A 171 1.57 -5.14 16.23
CA ARG A 171 0.12 -5.28 16.28
C ARG A 171 -0.49 -5.35 14.88
N TRP A 172 -0.02 -4.51 13.95
CA TRP A 172 -0.42 -4.59 12.56
C TRP A 172 -0.03 -5.94 11.92
N GLN A 173 1.18 -6.45 12.18
CA GLN A 173 1.63 -7.76 11.69
C GLN A 173 0.84 -8.94 12.27
N GLU A 174 0.32 -8.82 13.50
CA GLU A 174 -0.52 -9.84 14.13
C GLU A 174 -1.90 -9.98 13.46
N ASP A 175 -2.40 -8.89 12.87
CA ASP A 175 -3.72 -8.82 12.24
C ASP A 175 -3.63 -8.37 10.77
N MET A 176 -2.58 -8.75 10.04
CA MET A 176 -2.47 -8.46 8.61
C MET A 176 -3.11 -9.58 7.76
N ASP A 177 -3.73 -9.19 6.65
CA ASP A 177 -4.24 -10.13 5.64
C ASP A 177 -3.12 -10.59 4.67
N GLU A 178 -3.47 -11.39 3.66
CA GLU A 178 -2.53 -11.90 2.66
C GLU A 178 -1.84 -10.76 1.89
N PHE A 179 -2.52 -9.64 1.69
CA PHE A 179 -1.94 -8.47 1.05
C PHE A 179 -0.93 -7.77 1.97
N GLY A 180 -1.27 -7.60 3.25
CA GLY A 180 -0.34 -7.08 4.27
C GLY A 180 0.91 -7.96 4.42
N MET A 181 0.78 -9.29 4.34
CA MET A 181 1.93 -10.20 4.32
C MET A 181 2.85 -9.93 3.13
N LEU A 182 2.30 -9.74 1.93
CA LEU A 182 3.07 -9.39 0.73
C LEU A 182 3.81 -8.06 0.92
N VAL A 183 3.15 -7.03 1.47
CA VAL A 183 3.77 -5.73 1.76
C VAL A 183 4.89 -5.87 2.78
N SER A 184 4.69 -6.67 3.83
CA SER A 184 5.72 -6.95 4.84
C SER A 184 6.94 -7.62 4.23
N LEU A 185 6.75 -8.65 3.40
CA LEU A 185 7.85 -9.31 2.69
C LEU A 185 8.59 -8.34 1.77
N SER A 186 7.85 -7.51 1.03
CA SER A 186 8.43 -6.51 0.11
C SER A 186 9.34 -5.51 0.83
N SER A 187 9.03 -5.18 2.08
CA SER A 187 9.83 -4.25 2.88
C SER A 187 11.16 -4.82 3.38
N THR A 188 11.33 -6.15 3.34
CA THR A 188 12.60 -6.82 3.63
C THR A 188 13.51 -6.92 2.41
N MET A 189 13.00 -6.59 1.22
CA MET A 189 13.73 -6.64 -0.03
C MET A 189 14.35 -5.27 -0.32
N GLU A 190 15.57 -5.28 -0.85
CA GLU A 190 16.37 -4.07 -1.13
C GLU A 190 15.95 -3.37 -2.41
#